data_AF-A0A727MV22-F1
#
_entry.id   AF-A0A727MV22-F1
#
_cell.length_a   1.000
_cell.length_b   1.000
_cell.length_c   1.000
_cell.angle_alpha   90.00
_cell.angle_beta   90.00
_cell.angle_gamma   90.00
#
_symmetry.space_group_name_H-M   'P 1'
#
loop_
_entity.id
_entity.type
_entity.pdbx_description
1 polymer ?
#
loop_
_entity_poly.entity_id
_entity_poly.type
_entity_poly.pdbx_seq_one_letter_code
_entity_poly.pdbx_strand_id
1 'polypeptide(L)'
;MILSEKTLEKLRVLINEDTEYRSGPKLVQFFNDLGFQDTYVQGFPSRWMYTDEKLSVINGSPQLDRCIKKLFAPINFVGDIPRLDALITEFNKYMAFDKWTVKRENAEIVFEKKDKIVVDTENQRKDSEDDFLRREFNNVEFTSDLIDPFVADVLKGRIKEIENCYPAGAYLSVIFLAGSTLEGFLLGVASKYPKLFNTTKSSPKDKSGKIKQFHEWSLSSFIETVRELGLIEYDTYRFSHTLRDFRNYIHPYQQLSHQFNPREHTAKICLQVLKASITEVNDHIGKLK
;
A
#
# COMPACT_ATOMS: atom_id res chain seq x y z
N MET A 1 5.80 -4.08 30.12
CA MET A 1 5.58 -2.67 29.70
C MET A 1 4.18 -2.18 30.08
N ILE A 2 3.92 -0.86 30.13
CA ILE A 2 2.55 -0.29 30.24
C ILE A 2 2.26 0.47 28.94
N LEU A 3 1.11 0.20 28.31
CA LEU A 3 0.70 0.80 27.04
C LEU A 3 -0.54 1.69 27.22
N SER A 4 -0.64 2.74 26.40
CA SER A 4 -1.81 3.60 26.33
C SER A 4 -3.01 2.90 25.69
N GLU A 5 -4.21 3.43 25.94
CA GLU A 5 -5.47 2.90 25.40
C GLU A 5 -5.42 2.76 23.87
N LYS A 6 -4.87 3.75 23.15
CA LYS A 6 -4.76 3.72 21.70
C LYS A 6 -3.80 2.63 21.20
N THR A 7 -2.71 2.39 21.90
CA THR A 7 -1.81 1.28 21.57
C THR A 7 -2.47 -0.08 21.82
N LEU A 8 -3.24 -0.21 22.91
CA LEU A 8 -4.03 -1.42 23.20
C LEU A 8 -5.12 -1.66 22.14
N GLU A 9 -5.82 -0.61 21.68
CA GLU A 9 -6.78 -0.71 20.58
C GLU A 9 -6.12 -1.24 19.30
N LYS A 10 -4.92 -0.75 18.95
CA LYS A 10 -4.18 -1.27 17.78
C LYS A 10 -3.72 -2.71 18.00
N LEU A 11 -3.25 -3.05 19.19
CA LEU A 11 -2.88 -4.42 19.55
C LEU A 11 -4.07 -5.38 19.44
N ARG A 12 -5.27 -4.97 19.87
CA ARG A 12 -6.51 -5.71 19.66
C ARG A 12 -6.76 -6.00 18.18
N VAL A 13 -6.63 -4.99 17.30
CA VAL A 13 -6.85 -5.19 15.86
C VAL A 13 -5.83 -6.18 15.28
N LEU A 14 -4.57 -6.11 15.71
CA LEU A 14 -3.54 -7.07 15.32
C LEU A 14 -3.87 -8.50 15.78
N ILE A 15 -4.33 -8.66 17.02
CA ILE A 15 -4.73 -9.96 17.58
C ILE A 15 -5.99 -10.51 16.91
N ASN A 16 -6.97 -9.67 16.57
CA ASN A 16 -8.25 -10.15 16.06
C ASN A 16 -8.22 -10.42 14.55
N GLU A 17 -7.47 -9.62 13.79
CA GLU A 17 -7.63 -9.50 12.33
C GLU A 17 -6.30 -9.42 11.56
N ASP A 18 -5.43 -8.42 11.84
CA ASP A 18 -4.36 -8.04 10.90
C ASP A 18 -3.25 -9.11 10.76
N THR A 19 -2.92 -9.85 11.83
CA THR A 19 -1.96 -10.97 11.73
C THR A 19 -2.63 -12.19 11.08
N GLU A 20 -3.79 -12.54 11.59
CA GLU A 20 -4.66 -13.61 11.10
C GLU A 20 -6.07 -13.39 11.66
N TYR A 21 -7.08 -13.85 10.94
CA TYR A 21 -8.46 -13.85 11.44
C TYR A 21 -8.61 -14.85 12.59
N ARG A 22 -8.87 -14.36 13.80
CA ARG A 22 -9.16 -15.20 14.98
C ARG A 22 -10.66 -15.19 15.26
N SER A 23 -11.27 -16.37 15.17
CA SER A 23 -12.64 -16.60 15.65
C SER A 23 -12.70 -16.56 17.19
N GLY A 24 -13.90 -16.47 17.77
CA GLY A 24 -14.09 -16.45 19.22
C GLY A 24 -13.35 -17.58 19.97
N PRO A 25 -13.48 -18.85 19.57
CA PRO A 25 -12.71 -19.95 20.16
C PRO A 25 -11.19 -19.81 20.02
N LYS A 26 -10.70 -19.30 18.87
CA LYS A 26 -9.27 -19.07 18.65
C LYS A 26 -8.73 -17.93 19.51
N LEU A 27 -9.52 -16.90 19.78
CA LEU A 27 -9.14 -15.82 20.72
C LEU A 27 -9.04 -16.34 22.15
N VAL A 28 -10.01 -17.14 22.59
CA VAL A 28 -9.95 -17.81 23.90
C VAL A 28 -8.70 -18.67 24.00
N GLN A 29 -8.39 -19.48 22.98
CA GLN A 29 -7.16 -20.27 22.95
C GLN A 29 -5.90 -19.39 23.01
N PHE A 30 -5.85 -18.31 22.25
CA PHE A 30 -4.72 -17.38 22.24
C PHE A 30 -4.43 -16.79 23.63
N PHE A 31 -5.47 -16.38 24.36
CA PHE A 31 -5.31 -15.86 25.73
C PHE A 31 -5.10 -16.95 26.76
N ASN A 32 -5.67 -18.14 26.60
CA ASN A 32 -5.37 -19.26 27.49
C ASN A 32 -3.89 -19.67 27.44
N ASP A 33 -3.25 -19.59 26.28
CA ASP A 33 -1.80 -19.78 26.13
C ASP A 33 -0.97 -18.70 26.89
N LEU A 34 -1.59 -17.58 27.25
CA LEU A 34 -1.01 -16.50 28.07
C LEU A 34 -1.31 -16.66 29.57
N GLY A 35 -2.02 -17.72 29.96
CA GLY A 35 -2.34 -18.05 31.36
C GLY A 35 -3.79 -17.82 31.78
N PHE A 36 -4.66 -17.42 30.86
CA PHE A 36 -6.10 -17.39 31.13
C PHE A 36 -6.71 -18.81 31.10
N GLN A 37 -7.92 -18.97 31.62
CA GLN A 37 -8.64 -20.25 31.68
C GLN A 37 -10.11 -20.06 31.27
N ASP A 38 -10.34 -19.31 30.18
CA ASP A 38 -11.69 -19.04 29.69
C ASP A 38 -12.18 -20.19 28.80
N THR A 39 -13.50 -20.33 28.69
CA THR A 39 -14.16 -21.29 27.78
C THR A 39 -15.15 -20.54 26.90
N TYR A 40 -15.11 -20.79 25.59
CA TYR A 40 -16.04 -20.18 24.64
C TYR A 40 -17.41 -20.87 24.70
N VAL A 41 -18.44 -20.15 25.16
CA VAL A 41 -19.81 -20.68 25.40
C VAL A 41 -20.89 -19.74 24.86
N GLN A 42 -22.14 -20.18 24.85
CA GLN A 42 -23.27 -19.31 24.47
C GLN A 42 -23.37 -18.11 25.43
N GLY A 43 -23.52 -16.90 24.89
CA GLY A 43 -23.49 -15.65 25.66
C GLY A 43 -22.08 -15.04 25.81
N PHE A 44 -21.08 -15.58 25.11
CA PHE A 44 -19.73 -15.02 25.12
C PHE A 44 -19.69 -13.56 24.64
N PRO A 45 -18.86 -12.69 25.25
CA PRO A 45 -18.66 -11.33 24.78
C PRO A 45 -18.22 -11.26 23.32
N SER A 46 -18.51 -10.13 22.68
CA SER A 46 -18.02 -9.86 21.33
C SER A 46 -16.48 -9.88 21.28
N ARG A 47 -15.89 -10.25 20.13
CA ARG A 47 -14.44 -10.45 19.98
C ARG A 47 -13.61 -9.23 20.41
N TRP A 48 -14.05 -8.03 20.05
CA TRP A 48 -13.33 -6.81 20.39
C TRP A 48 -13.36 -6.56 21.91
N MET A 49 -14.53 -6.75 22.53
CA MET A 49 -14.74 -6.54 23.96
C MET A 49 -13.95 -7.56 24.80
N TYR A 50 -13.97 -8.83 24.41
CA TYR A 50 -13.18 -9.88 25.07
C TYR A 50 -11.68 -9.57 25.01
N THR A 51 -11.16 -9.22 23.83
CA THR A 51 -9.74 -8.90 23.66
C THR A 51 -9.34 -7.67 24.49
N ASP A 52 -10.16 -6.61 24.52
CA ASP A 52 -9.89 -5.42 25.35
C ASP A 52 -9.88 -5.73 26.84
N GLU A 53 -10.83 -6.55 27.31
CA GLU A 53 -10.87 -7.00 28.71
C GLU A 53 -9.58 -7.72 29.10
N LYS A 54 -9.13 -8.68 28.26
CA LYS A 54 -7.90 -9.46 28.54
C LYS A 54 -6.64 -8.61 28.42
N LEU A 55 -6.56 -7.71 27.43
CA LEU A 55 -5.44 -6.79 27.27
C LEU A 55 -5.33 -5.83 28.46
N SER A 56 -6.46 -5.33 28.98
CA SER A 56 -6.49 -4.48 30.18
C SER A 56 -5.92 -5.19 31.40
N VAL A 57 -6.27 -6.47 31.61
CA VAL A 57 -5.77 -7.29 32.73
C VAL A 57 -4.25 -7.49 32.66
N ILE A 58 -3.69 -7.73 31.47
CA ILE A 58 -2.24 -7.99 31.34
C ILE A 58 -1.41 -6.71 31.18
N ASN A 59 -2.01 -5.54 30.97
CA ASN A 59 -1.27 -4.29 30.78
C ASN A 59 -0.43 -3.95 32.03
N GLY A 60 0.86 -3.65 31.83
CA GLY A 60 1.79 -3.45 32.96
C GLY A 60 2.44 -4.71 33.50
N SER A 61 2.09 -5.90 33.00
CA SER A 61 2.66 -7.18 33.47
C SER A 61 3.61 -7.82 32.44
N PRO A 62 4.46 -8.79 32.84
CA PRO A 62 5.25 -9.60 31.91
C PRO A 62 4.41 -10.37 30.88
N GLN A 63 3.13 -10.61 31.14
CA GLN A 63 2.22 -11.31 30.24
C GLN A 63 1.93 -10.49 28.98
N LEU A 64 1.93 -9.15 29.07
CA LEU A 64 1.80 -8.30 27.89
C LEU A 64 3.00 -8.46 26.94
N ASP A 65 4.21 -8.50 27.48
CA ASP A 65 5.43 -8.72 26.71
C ASP A 65 5.38 -10.11 26.01
N ARG A 66 4.88 -11.14 26.71
CA ARG A 66 4.63 -12.48 26.12
C ARG A 66 3.56 -12.45 25.03
N CYS A 67 2.48 -11.68 25.23
CA CYS A 67 1.41 -11.51 24.25
C CYS A 67 1.95 -10.96 22.93
N ILE A 68 2.71 -9.87 22.98
CA ILE A 68 3.28 -9.22 21.80
C ILE A 68 4.32 -10.12 21.12
N LYS A 69 5.18 -10.81 21.89
CA LYS A 69 6.14 -11.79 21.35
C LYS A 69 5.44 -12.95 20.64
N LYS A 70 4.37 -13.50 21.21
CA LYS A 70 3.58 -14.57 20.60
C LYS A 70 2.91 -14.11 19.31
N LEU A 71 2.36 -12.90 19.31
CA LEU A 71 1.69 -12.31 18.16
C LEU A 71 2.63 -12.13 16.96
N PHE A 72 3.84 -11.63 17.23
CA PHE A 72 4.87 -11.35 16.21
C PHE A 72 5.92 -12.46 16.05
N ALA A 73 5.67 -13.66 16.57
CA ALA A 73 6.64 -14.74 16.48
C ALA A 73 6.96 -15.07 15.01
N PRO A 74 8.24 -14.98 14.56
CA PRO A 74 8.60 -15.16 13.14
C PRO A 74 8.17 -16.47 12.51
N ILE A 75 8.06 -17.53 13.33
CA ILE A 75 7.56 -18.85 12.90
C ILE A 75 6.13 -18.81 12.36
N ASN A 76 5.31 -17.84 12.78
CA ASN A 76 3.94 -17.66 12.28
C ASN A 76 3.90 -17.01 10.88
N PHE A 77 5.06 -16.54 10.38
CA PHE A 77 5.21 -15.78 9.13
C PHE A 77 6.23 -16.44 8.19
N VAL A 78 6.42 -17.76 8.29
CA VAL A 78 7.32 -18.51 7.38
C VAL A 78 6.86 -18.30 5.93
N GLY A 79 7.78 -17.84 5.09
CA GLY A 79 7.50 -17.50 3.69
C GLY A 79 6.98 -16.08 3.47
N ASP A 80 6.71 -15.31 4.53
CA ASP A 80 6.21 -13.93 4.45
C ASP A 80 6.74 -13.03 5.60
N ILE A 81 8.06 -13.10 5.84
CA ILE A 81 8.76 -12.24 6.79
C ILE A 81 8.58 -10.73 6.48
N PRO A 82 8.52 -10.28 5.21
CA PRO A 82 8.24 -8.87 4.91
C PRO A 82 6.91 -8.37 5.49
N ARG A 83 5.85 -9.20 5.51
CA ARG A 83 4.58 -8.83 6.16
C ARG A 83 4.72 -8.68 7.67
N LEU A 84 5.48 -9.56 8.33
CA LEU A 84 5.78 -9.41 9.77
C LEU A 84 6.47 -8.09 10.06
N ASP A 85 7.50 -7.75 9.29
CA ASP A 85 8.26 -6.52 9.46
C ASP A 85 7.37 -5.28 9.23
N ALA A 86 6.45 -5.33 8.26
CA ALA A 86 5.47 -4.28 8.03
C ALA A 86 4.49 -4.11 9.20
N LEU A 87 3.99 -5.20 9.78
CA LEU A 87 3.09 -5.17 10.93
C LEU A 87 3.78 -4.62 12.20
N ILE A 88 5.03 -5.03 12.45
CA ILE A 88 5.85 -4.49 13.55
C ILE A 88 6.08 -2.99 13.34
N THR A 89 6.41 -2.57 12.11
CA THR A 89 6.60 -1.17 11.76
C THR A 89 5.35 -0.34 12.02
N GLU A 90 4.18 -0.84 11.61
CA GLU A 90 2.90 -0.16 11.84
C GLU A 90 2.57 -0.08 13.33
N PHE A 91 2.78 -1.16 14.08
CA PHE A 91 2.55 -1.18 15.52
C PHE A 91 3.47 -0.20 16.27
N ASN A 92 4.72 -0.06 15.83
CA ASN A 92 5.69 0.85 16.42
C ASN A 92 5.29 2.33 16.35
N LYS A 93 4.44 2.72 15.40
CA LYS A 93 3.88 4.09 15.33
C LYS A 93 3.07 4.44 16.58
N TYR A 94 2.43 3.44 17.20
CA TYR A 94 1.68 3.59 18.45
C TYR A 94 2.60 3.42 19.65
N MET A 95 3.44 2.37 19.66
CA MET A 95 4.38 2.07 20.75
C MET A 95 5.34 3.23 21.06
N ALA A 96 5.69 4.03 20.05
CA ALA A 96 6.55 5.21 20.22
C ALA A 96 6.01 6.19 21.27
N PHE A 97 4.69 6.37 21.35
CA PHE A 97 4.05 7.23 22.36
C PHE A 97 4.16 6.65 23.79
N ASP A 98 4.28 5.33 23.89
CA ASP A 98 4.49 4.61 25.15
C ASP A 98 5.97 4.44 25.49
N LYS A 99 6.88 5.06 24.71
CA LYS A 99 8.35 5.00 24.88
C LYS A 99 8.92 3.58 24.73
N TRP A 100 8.27 2.76 23.91
CA TRP A 100 8.73 1.42 23.57
C TRP A 100 8.87 1.25 22.06
N THR A 101 9.71 0.31 21.65
CA THR A 101 9.82 -0.14 20.26
C THR A 101 9.98 -1.66 20.26
N VAL A 102 9.26 -2.30 19.37
CA VAL A 102 9.35 -3.74 19.09
C VAL A 102 10.28 -3.94 17.90
N LYS A 103 11.26 -4.83 18.00
CA LYS A 103 12.13 -5.19 16.88
C LYS A 103 12.15 -6.70 16.70
N ARG A 104 12.36 -7.12 15.46
CA ARG A 104 12.70 -8.50 15.14
C ARG A 104 14.20 -8.61 14.95
N GLU A 105 14.83 -9.47 15.74
CA GLU A 105 16.24 -9.83 15.61
C GLU A 105 16.31 -11.30 15.21
N ASN A 106 16.49 -11.57 13.92
CA ASN A 106 16.43 -12.91 13.34
C ASN A 106 15.09 -13.61 13.66
N ALA A 107 15.13 -14.61 14.56
CA ALA A 107 14.00 -15.41 15.00
C ALA A 107 13.34 -14.88 16.29
N GLU A 108 13.89 -13.84 16.91
CA GLU A 108 13.43 -13.32 18.19
C GLU A 108 12.73 -11.96 18.06
N ILE A 109 11.79 -11.70 18.97
CA ILE A 109 11.15 -10.39 19.12
C ILE A 109 11.69 -9.74 20.41
N VAL A 110 12.28 -8.56 20.27
CA VAL A 110 12.90 -7.81 21.36
C VAL A 110 12.21 -6.47 21.58
N PHE A 111 12.31 -5.96 22.80
CA PHE A 111 11.73 -4.68 23.20
C PHE A 111 12.84 -3.72 23.61
N GLU A 112 12.79 -2.51 23.08
CA GLU A 112 13.70 -1.43 23.45
C GLU A 112 12.90 -0.27 24.04
N LYS A 113 13.39 0.27 25.16
CA LYS A 113 12.84 1.48 25.77
C LYS A 113 13.50 2.70 25.12
N LYS A 114 12.71 3.67 24.66
CA LYS A 114 13.22 4.92 24.07
C LYS A 114 13.06 6.09 25.04
N ASP A 115 14.12 6.88 25.23
CA ASP A 115 14.09 8.06 26.11
C ASP A 115 13.39 9.28 25.48
N LYS A 116 13.27 9.28 24.14
CA LYS A 116 12.57 10.32 23.36
C LYS A 116 11.44 9.70 22.55
N ILE A 117 10.29 10.36 22.51
CA ILE A 117 9.21 10.03 21.58
C ILE A 117 9.71 10.41 20.19
N VAL A 118 10.28 9.45 19.49
CA VAL A 118 10.56 9.57 18.06
C VAL A 118 9.42 8.83 17.37
N VAL A 119 8.41 9.58 16.95
CA VAL A 119 7.48 9.06 15.94
C VAL A 119 8.30 9.04 14.66
N ASP A 120 9.02 7.93 14.43
CA ASP A 120 9.76 7.69 13.20
C ASP A 120 8.74 7.67 12.05
N THR A 121 8.49 8.82 11.43
CA THR A 121 7.98 8.90 10.07
C THR A 121 9.02 8.41 9.05
N GLU A 122 10.24 8.10 9.49
CA GLU A 122 11.41 7.92 8.63
C GLU A 122 11.83 6.47 8.35
N ASN A 123 11.15 5.44 8.89
CA ASN A 123 11.47 4.04 8.61
C ASN A 123 10.37 3.30 7.80
N GLN A 124 9.83 3.97 6.77
CA GLN A 124 9.56 3.23 5.54
C GLN A 124 10.92 2.95 4.91
N ARG A 125 11.13 1.82 4.23
CA ARG A 125 12.22 1.75 3.25
C ARG A 125 12.12 3.02 2.40
N LYS A 126 13.05 3.96 2.58
CA LYS A 126 13.22 5.12 1.72
C LYS A 126 13.67 4.55 0.38
N ASP A 127 12.72 4.17 -0.45
CA ASP A 127 12.70 4.77 -1.78
C ASP A 127 12.25 6.19 -1.49
N SER A 128 13.20 7.06 -1.09
CA SER A 128 12.80 8.39 -0.67
C SER A 128 12.15 9.06 -1.87
N GLU A 129 11.11 9.84 -1.64
CA GLU A 129 10.50 10.65 -2.70
C GLU A 129 11.59 11.42 -3.48
N ASP A 130 12.63 11.87 -2.79
CA ASP A 130 13.83 12.46 -3.38
C ASP A 130 14.60 11.49 -4.30
N ASP A 131 14.79 10.23 -3.91
CA ASP A 131 15.44 9.21 -4.76
C ASP A 131 14.58 8.85 -5.97
N PHE A 132 13.26 8.79 -5.81
CA PHE A 132 12.33 8.61 -6.93
C PHE A 132 12.39 9.80 -7.90
N LEU A 133 12.43 11.03 -7.36
CA LEU A 133 12.51 12.26 -8.16
C LEU A 133 13.88 12.46 -8.84
N ARG A 134 14.96 11.87 -8.32
CA ARG A 134 16.31 11.87 -8.89
C ARG A 134 16.45 10.93 -10.10
N ARG A 135 15.50 10.02 -10.33
CA ARG A 135 15.53 9.17 -11.52
C ARG A 135 15.38 10.04 -12.77
N GLU A 136 16.37 9.95 -13.64
CA GLU A 136 16.35 10.63 -14.94
C GLU A 136 15.71 9.72 -15.98
N PHE A 137 14.49 10.07 -16.39
CA PHE A 137 13.83 9.46 -17.54
C PHE A 137 13.95 10.41 -18.72
N ASN A 138 15.06 10.26 -19.45
CA ASN A 138 15.36 11.07 -20.63
C ASN A 138 14.59 10.52 -21.82
N ASN A 139 13.41 11.10 -22.03
CA ASN A 139 12.43 10.79 -23.08
C ASN A 139 11.68 9.47 -22.91
N VAL A 140 10.35 9.58 -22.84
CA VAL A 140 9.45 8.44 -22.77
C VAL A 140 9.12 7.98 -24.18
N GLU A 141 9.45 6.73 -24.50
CA GLU A 141 9.21 6.15 -25.82
C GLU A 141 8.01 5.20 -25.82
N PHE A 142 7.23 5.24 -26.90
CA PHE A 142 6.15 4.30 -27.16
C PHE A 142 6.53 3.46 -28.38
N THR A 143 6.95 2.22 -28.15
CA THR A 143 7.30 1.30 -29.23
C THR A 143 6.04 0.69 -29.86
N SER A 144 6.06 0.37 -31.15
CA SER A 144 4.92 -0.28 -31.85
C SER A 144 4.60 -1.67 -31.29
N ASP A 145 5.57 -2.30 -30.66
CA ASP A 145 5.43 -3.58 -29.98
C ASP A 145 4.65 -3.47 -28.68
N LEU A 146 4.66 -2.29 -28.06
CA LEU A 146 4.02 -2.03 -26.78
C LEU A 146 2.57 -1.60 -26.94
N ILE A 147 2.31 -0.73 -27.89
CA ILE A 147 1.01 -0.07 -28.08
C ILE A 147 0.75 0.19 -29.56
N ASP A 148 -0.53 0.30 -29.92
CA ASP A 148 -0.93 0.70 -31.26
C ASP A 148 -0.36 2.09 -31.64
N PRO A 149 0.19 2.28 -32.86
CA PRO A 149 0.79 3.55 -33.26
C PRO A 149 -0.15 4.75 -33.20
N PHE A 150 -1.44 4.59 -33.49
CA PHE A 150 -2.40 5.69 -33.41
C PHE A 150 -2.62 6.13 -31.97
N VAL A 151 -2.67 5.16 -31.04
CA VAL A 151 -2.75 5.46 -29.61
C VAL A 151 -1.44 6.09 -29.12
N ALA A 152 -0.29 5.61 -29.58
CA ALA A 152 1.01 6.18 -29.27
C ALA A 152 1.08 7.67 -29.62
N ASP A 153 0.58 8.07 -30.80
CA ASP A 153 0.62 9.47 -31.23
C ASP A 153 -0.28 10.38 -30.37
N VAL A 154 -1.44 9.88 -29.94
CA VAL A 154 -2.28 10.58 -28.96
C VAL A 154 -1.57 10.75 -27.61
N LEU A 155 -0.90 9.70 -27.11
CA LEU A 155 -0.17 9.77 -25.84
C LEU A 155 1.03 10.72 -25.92
N LYS A 156 1.77 10.74 -27.03
CA LYS A 156 2.84 11.73 -27.27
C LYS A 156 2.31 13.15 -27.23
N GLY A 157 1.15 13.40 -27.85
CA GLY A 157 0.48 14.71 -27.78
C GLY A 157 0.16 15.13 -26.34
N ARG A 158 -0.33 14.21 -25.52
CA ARG A 158 -0.61 14.47 -24.09
C ARG A 158 0.64 14.73 -23.28
N ILE A 159 1.73 13.99 -23.52
CA ILE A 159 3.02 14.25 -22.86
C ILE A 159 3.52 15.66 -23.19
N LYS A 160 3.47 16.06 -24.47
CA LYS A 160 3.82 17.42 -24.88
C LYS A 160 2.96 18.48 -24.18
N GLU A 161 1.66 18.22 -24.02
CA GLU A 161 0.78 19.12 -23.28
C GLU A 161 1.15 19.22 -21.80
N ILE A 162 1.47 18.10 -21.15
CA ILE A 162 1.96 18.07 -19.76
C ILE A 162 3.25 18.89 -19.62
N GLU A 163 4.19 18.73 -20.55
CA GLU A 163 5.46 19.45 -20.57
C GLU A 163 5.29 20.96 -20.77
N ASN A 164 4.22 21.40 -21.44
CA ASN A 164 3.86 22.82 -21.55
C ASN A 164 3.17 23.33 -20.27
N CYS A 165 2.29 22.53 -19.67
CA CYS A 165 1.55 22.92 -18.45
C CYS A 165 2.47 23.07 -17.23
N TYR A 166 3.49 22.24 -17.11
CA TYR A 166 4.39 22.22 -15.94
C TYR A 166 5.14 23.54 -15.70
N PRO A 167 5.93 24.09 -16.66
CA PRO A 167 6.62 25.36 -16.47
C PRO A 167 5.65 26.56 -16.42
N ALA A 168 4.44 26.42 -16.95
CA ALA A 168 3.39 27.44 -16.85
C ALA A 168 2.71 27.51 -15.47
N GLY A 169 3.08 26.64 -14.52
CA GLY A 169 2.47 26.59 -13.19
C GLY A 169 1.08 25.96 -13.15
N ALA A 170 0.64 25.34 -14.25
CA ALA A 170 -0.67 24.67 -14.35
C ALA A 170 -0.64 23.27 -13.73
N TYR A 171 -0.22 23.17 -12.46
CA TYR A 171 0.07 21.91 -11.77
C TYR A 171 -1.15 20.98 -11.64
N LEU A 172 -2.36 21.55 -11.48
CA LEU A 172 -3.58 20.76 -11.47
C LEU A 172 -3.81 20.05 -12.81
N SER A 173 -3.59 20.76 -13.92
CA SER A 173 -3.66 20.20 -15.27
C SER A 173 -2.61 19.12 -15.49
N VAL A 174 -1.38 19.32 -15.02
CA VAL A 174 -0.31 18.31 -15.08
C VAL A 174 -0.75 17.01 -14.41
N ILE A 175 -1.30 17.09 -13.20
CA ILE A 175 -1.76 15.91 -12.45
C ILE A 175 -2.86 15.16 -13.20
N PHE A 176 -3.87 15.88 -13.71
CA PHE A 176 -4.99 15.27 -14.41
C PHE A 176 -4.56 14.62 -15.73
N LEU A 177 -3.75 15.34 -16.50
CA LEU A 177 -3.20 14.83 -17.75
C LEU A 177 -2.28 13.64 -17.49
N ALA A 178 -1.41 13.68 -16.47
CA ALA A 178 -0.53 12.56 -16.13
C ALA A 178 -1.34 11.31 -15.75
N GLY A 179 -2.36 11.45 -14.90
CA GLY A 179 -3.22 10.34 -14.51
C GLY A 179 -4.03 9.76 -15.68
N SER A 180 -4.59 10.62 -16.52
CA SER A 180 -5.32 10.16 -17.72
C SER A 180 -4.39 9.52 -18.76
N THR A 181 -3.15 10.01 -18.89
CA THR A 181 -2.16 9.48 -19.83
C THR A 181 -1.66 8.12 -19.37
N LEU A 182 -1.44 7.94 -18.06
CA LEU A 182 -1.07 6.64 -17.48
C LEU A 182 -2.19 5.60 -17.71
N GLU A 183 -3.45 5.96 -17.45
CA GLU A 183 -4.60 5.07 -17.70
C GLU A 183 -4.70 4.67 -19.18
N GLY A 184 -4.58 5.63 -20.10
CA GLY A 184 -4.60 5.36 -21.55
C GLY A 184 -3.42 4.51 -22.03
N PHE A 185 -2.23 4.74 -21.46
CA PHE A 185 -1.05 3.93 -21.73
C PHE A 185 -1.26 2.47 -21.31
N LEU A 186 -1.64 2.23 -20.06
CA LEU A 186 -1.84 0.89 -19.52
C LEU A 186 -2.97 0.15 -20.23
N LEU A 187 -4.05 0.85 -20.61
CA LEU A 187 -5.10 0.32 -21.47
C LEU A 187 -4.55 -0.14 -22.82
N GLY A 188 -3.71 0.67 -23.46
CA GLY A 188 -3.09 0.33 -24.73
C GLY A 188 -2.18 -0.90 -24.65
N VAL A 189 -1.37 -1.00 -23.58
CA VAL A 189 -0.56 -2.18 -23.28
C VAL A 189 -1.46 -3.41 -23.08
N ALA A 190 -2.52 -3.30 -22.26
CA ALA A 190 -3.45 -4.40 -22.01
C ALA A 190 -4.12 -4.90 -23.30
N SER A 191 -4.53 -3.98 -24.17
CA SER A 191 -5.09 -4.29 -25.50
C SER A 191 -4.10 -5.02 -26.41
N LYS A 192 -2.79 -4.70 -26.32
CA LYS A 192 -1.73 -5.40 -27.06
C LYS A 192 -1.43 -6.79 -26.48
N TYR A 193 -1.58 -6.96 -25.16
CA TYR A 193 -1.26 -8.19 -24.42
C TYR A 193 -2.48 -8.76 -23.67
N PRO A 194 -3.61 -9.05 -24.35
CA PRO A 194 -4.89 -9.33 -23.69
C PRO A 194 -4.85 -10.59 -22.82
N LYS A 195 -4.10 -11.62 -23.24
CA LYS A 195 -3.98 -12.88 -22.49
C LYS A 195 -3.27 -12.66 -21.15
N LEU A 196 -2.14 -11.95 -21.15
CA LEU A 196 -1.37 -11.66 -19.94
C LEU A 196 -2.24 -10.97 -18.90
N PHE A 197 -2.89 -9.87 -19.30
CA PHE A 197 -3.71 -9.06 -18.39
C PHE A 197 -4.91 -9.85 -17.86
N ASN A 198 -5.70 -10.49 -18.74
CA ASN A 198 -6.92 -11.19 -18.34
C ASN A 198 -6.68 -12.45 -17.48
N THR A 199 -5.46 -12.99 -17.45
CA THR A 199 -5.15 -14.15 -16.60
C THR A 199 -4.74 -13.79 -15.17
N THR A 200 -4.51 -12.50 -14.89
CA THR A 200 -4.12 -12.05 -13.55
C THR A 200 -5.26 -12.15 -12.55
N LYS A 201 -4.93 -12.38 -11.28
CA LYS A 201 -5.89 -12.37 -10.17
C LYS A 201 -6.51 -11.00 -9.97
N SER A 202 -5.74 -9.94 -10.27
CA SER A 202 -6.16 -8.54 -10.17
C SER A 202 -7.11 -8.08 -11.29
N SER A 203 -7.38 -8.93 -12.29
CA SER A 203 -8.34 -8.63 -13.36
C SER A 203 -9.74 -8.34 -12.79
N PRO A 204 -10.32 -7.16 -13.03
CA PRO A 204 -11.65 -6.82 -12.55
C PRO A 204 -12.71 -7.70 -13.21
N LYS A 205 -13.60 -8.24 -12.38
CA LYS A 205 -14.73 -9.08 -12.81
C LYS A 205 -16.05 -8.33 -12.68
N ASP A 206 -16.99 -8.66 -13.54
CA ASP A 206 -18.38 -8.25 -13.43
C ASP A 206 -19.11 -9.04 -12.33
N LYS A 207 -20.40 -8.73 -12.16
CA LYS A 207 -21.26 -9.41 -11.16
C LYS A 207 -21.42 -10.91 -11.43
N SER A 208 -21.18 -11.36 -12.65
CA SER A 208 -21.27 -12.75 -13.08
C SER A 208 -19.93 -13.48 -12.95
N GLY A 209 -18.88 -12.81 -12.48
CA GLY A 209 -17.54 -13.37 -12.34
C GLY A 209 -16.72 -13.40 -13.64
N LYS A 210 -17.25 -12.82 -14.72
CA LYS A 210 -16.55 -12.71 -16.01
C LYS A 210 -15.65 -11.47 -15.99
N ILE A 211 -14.47 -11.57 -16.59
CA ILE A 211 -13.54 -10.44 -16.68
C ILE A 211 -14.15 -9.34 -17.55
N LYS A 212 -14.09 -8.10 -17.04
CA LYS A 212 -14.60 -6.92 -17.73
C LYS A 212 -13.80 -6.61 -18.99
N GLN A 213 -14.41 -5.92 -19.95
CA GLN A 213 -13.66 -5.42 -21.11
C GLN A 213 -12.70 -4.31 -20.68
N PHE A 214 -11.54 -4.18 -21.34
CA PHE A 214 -10.49 -3.26 -20.88
C PHE A 214 -10.93 -1.79 -20.78
N HIS A 215 -11.87 -1.33 -21.61
CA HIS A 215 -12.40 0.04 -21.51
C HIS A 215 -13.20 0.29 -20.22
N GLU A 216 -13.62 -0.77 -19.51
CA GLU A 216 -14.32 -0.72 -18.23
C GLU A 216 -13.36 -0.87 -17.03
N TRP A 217 -12.05 -1.05 -17.28
CA TRP A 217 -11.05 -1.15 -16.22
C TRP A 217 -10.70 0.26 -15.71
N SER A 218 -10.59 0.39 -14.39
CA SER A 218 -10.11 1.62 -13.78
C SER A 218 -8.59 1.70 -13.80
N LEU A 219 -8.00 2.91 -13.72
CA LEU A 219 -6.57 3.07 -13.48
C LEU A 219 -6.08 2.23 -12.28
N SER A 220 -6.87 2.13 -11.21
CA SER A 220 -6.51 1.28 -10.06
C SER A 220 -6.34 -0.18 -10.46
N SER A 221 -7.28 -0.72 -11.24
CA SER A 221 -7.23 -2.11 -11.71
C SER A 221 -6.01 -2.34 -12.60
N PHE A 222 -5.68 -1.38 -13.47
CA PHE A 222 -4.47 -1.47 -14.28
C PHE A 222 -3.20 -1.47 -13.43
N ILE A 223 -3.09 -0.57 -12.44
CA ILE A 223 -1.93 -0.49 -11.54
C ILE A 223 -1.71 -1.81 -10.80
N GLU A 224 -2.77 -2.39 -10.22
CA GLU A 224 -2.68 -3.70 -9.54
C GLU A 224 -2.23 -4.80 -10.50
N THR A 225 -2.80 -4.86 -11.71
CA THR A 225 -2.45 -5.87 -12.70
C THR A 225 -1.01 -5.75 -13.18
N VAL A 226 -0.51 -4.55 -13.50
CA VAL A 226 0.89 -4.40 -13.93
C VAL A 226 1.88 -4.65 -12.80
N ARG A 227 1.48 -4.43 -11.54
CA ARG A 227 2.29 -4.83 -10.38
C ARG A 227 2.32 -6.34 -10.20
N GLU A 228 1.18 -7.02 -10.31
CA GLU A 228 1.11 -8.49 -10.23
C GLU A 228 1.94 -9.15 -11.33
N LEU A 229 1.96 -8.55 -12.54
CA LEU A 229 2.78 -9.01 -13.66
C LEU A 229 4.28 -8.70 -13.49
N GLY A 230 4.68 -7.93 -12.47
CA GLY A 230 6.07 -7.51 -12.28
C GLY A 230 6.56 -6.52 -13.35
N LEU A 231 5.66 -5.78 -13.99
CA LEU A 231 6.00 -4.80 -15.03
C LEU A 231 6.46 -3.45 -14.45
N ILE A 232 6.07 -3.15 -13.21
CA ILE A 232 6.52 -1.96 -12.49
C ILE A 232 7.09 -2.32 -11.13
N GLU A 233 8.06 -1.53 -10.69
CA GLU A 233 8.70 -1.65 -9.39
C GLU A 233 7.79 -1.19 -8.25
N TYR A 234 8.18 -1.53 -7.02
CA TYR A 234 7.34 -1.31 -5.84
C TYR A 234 7.04 0.18 -5.59
N ASP A 235 8.03 1.04 -5.77
CA ASP A 235 7.89 2.48 -5.58
C ASP A 235 7.02 3.12 -6.66
N THR A 236 7.26 2.77 -7.94
CA THR A 236 6.40 3.19 -9.06
C THR A 236 4.95 2.75 -8.84
N TYR A 237 4.71 1.54 -8.34
CA TYR A 237 3.39 1.08 -7.91
C TYR A 237 2.79 1.95 -6.79
N ARG A 238 3.55 2.22 -5.72
CA ARG A 238 3.10 3.03 -4.58
C ARG A 238 2.72 4.45 -5.01
N PHE A 239 3.58 5.12 -5.76
CA PHE A 239 3.34 6.48 -6.22
C PHE A 239 2.26 6.54 -7.33
N SER A 240 2.01 5.45 -8.06
CA SER A 240 0.88 5.35 -9.01
C SER A 240 -0.47 5.47 -8.32
N HIS A 241 -0.64 4.88 -7.12
CA HIS A 241 -1.87 5.08 -6.34
C HIS A 241 -2.03 6.54 -5.88
N THR A 242 -0.94 7.19 -5.49
CA THR A 242 -0.96 8.62 -5.15
C THR A 242 -1.39 9.49 -6.33
N LEU A 243 -0.83 9.26 -7.53
CA LEU A 243 -1.23 9.95 -8.74
C LEU A 243 -2.72 9.69 -9.09
N ARG A 244 -3.20 8.45 -8.95
CA ARG A 244 -4.63 8.12 -9.13
C ARG A 244 -5.51 8.95 -8.19
N ASP A 245 -5.13 9.04 -6.92
CA ASP A 245 -5.91 9.78 -5.93
C ASP A 245 -5.95 11.28 -6.21
N PHE A 246 -4.80 11.86 -6.60
CA PHE A 246 -4.75 13.27 -6.99
C PHE A 246 -5.51 13.56 -8.28
N ARG A 247 -5.55 12.62 -9.24
CA ARG A 247 -6.36 12.74 -10.46
C ARG A 247 -7.86 12.89 -10.12
N ASN A 248 -8.35 12.25 -9.07
CA ASN A 248 -9.78 12.31 -8.70
C ASN A 248 -10.22 13.73 -8.29
N TYR A 249 -9.29 14.63 -7.98
CA TYR A 249 -9.60 16.04 -7.77
C TYR A 249 -10.03 16.79 -9.03
N ILE A 250 -10.12 16.11 -10.18
CA ILE A 250 -10.88 16.59 -11.35
C ILE A 250 -12.33 16.91 -11.00
N HIS A 251 -12.88 16.28 -9.95
CA HIS A 251 -14.16 16.63 -9.36
C HIS A 251 -14.00 17.79 -8.35
N PRO A 252 -14.52 19.00 -8.63
CA PRO A 252 -14.24 20.19 -7.82
C PRO A 252 -14.69 20.07 -6.35
N TYR A 253 -15.81 19.41 -6.07
CA TYR A 253 -16.27 19.19 -4.70
C TYR A 253 -15.36 18.25 -3.89
N GLN A 254 -14.74 17.27 -4.56
CA GLN A 254 -13.77 16.38 -3.91
C GLN A 254 -12.46 17.12 -3.62
N GLN A 255 -12.03 18.00 -4.54
CA GLN A 255 -10.89 18.89 -4.31
C GLN A 255 -11.14 19.84 -3.13
N LEU A 256 -12.32 20.47 -3.09
CA LEU A 256 -12.73 21.39 -2.04
C LEU A 256 -12.77 20.72 -0.67
N SER A 257 -13.37 19.52 -0.56
CA SER A 257 -13.48 18.81 0.72
C SER A 257 -12.13 18.44 1.31
N HIS A 258 -11.12 18.22 0.46
CA HIS A 258 -9.74 17.93 0.88
C HIS A 258 -8.85 19.18 0.92
N GLN A 259 -9.38 20.35 0.58
CA GLN A 259 -8.63 21.62 0.47
C GLN A 259 -7.33 21.47 -0.34
N PHE A 260 -7.40 20.64 -1.39
CA PHE A 260 -6.21 20.28 -2.16
C PHE A 260 -5.86 21.38 -3.16
N ASN A 261 -4.64 21.91 -3.01
CA ASN A 261 -4.04 22.87 -3.93
C ASN A 261 -2.70 22.30 -4.42
N PRO A 262 -2.61 21.84 -5.67
CA PRO A 262 -1.39 21.20 -6.16
C PRO A 262 -0.26 22.20 -6.27
N ARG A 263 0.91 21.77 -5.79
CA ARG A 263 2.17 22.53 -5.88
C ARG A 263 3.06 21.90 -6.94
N GLU A 264 4.09 22.63 -7.35
CA GLU A 264 5.10 22.17 -8.31
C GLU A 264 5.64 20.78 -7.97
N HIS A 265 5.95 20.56 -6.70
CA HIS A 265 6.46 19.30 -6.19
C HIS A 265 5.49 18.13 -6.42
N THR A 266 4.20 18.32 -6.13
CA THR A 266 3.15 17.32 -6.35
C THR A 266 3.00 16.98 -7.83
N ALA A 267 3.03 18.00 -8.70
CA ALA A 267 3.03 17.79 -10.15
C ALA A 267 4.28 17.06 -10.62
N LYS A 268 5.44 17.33 -10.03
CA LYS A 268 6.72 16.67 -10.35
C LYS A 268 6.65 15.17 -10.04
N ILE A 269 6.13 14.81 -8.87
CA ILE A 269 5.93 13.39 -8.49
C ILE A 269 5.03 12.71 -9.52
N CYS A 270 3.88 13.31 -9.84
CA CYS A 270 2.93 12.72 -10.78
C CYS A 270 3.53 12.55 -12.18
N LEU A 271 4.31 13.53 -12.64
CA LEU A 271 5.04 13.42 -13.90
C LEU A 271 6.07 12.29 -13.85
N GLN A 272 6.83 12.17 -12.75
CA GLN A 272 7.81 11.08 -12.60
C GLN A 272 7.16 9.71 -12.54
N VAL A 273 6.00 9.57 -11.90
CA VAL A 273 5.20 8.33 -11.93
C VAL A 273 4.84 7.93 -13.36
N LEU A 274 4.36 8.87 -14.16
CA LEU A 274 4.04 8.59 -15.56
C LEU A 274 5.28 8.12 -16.33
N LYS A 275 6.40 8.83 -16.19
CA LYS A 275 7.65 8.49 -16.88
C LYS A 275 8.19 7.12 -16.45
N ALA A 276 8.31 6.89 -15.14
CA ALA A 276 8.77 5.63 -14.58
C ALA A 276 7.90 4.45 -15.01
N SER A 277 6.57 4.60 -14.95
CA SER A 277 5.64 3.53 -15.36
C SER A 277 5.83 3.15 -16.83
N ILE A 278 6.03 4.12 -17.72
CA ILE A 278 6.20 3.83 -19.14
C ILE A 278 7.56 3.18 -19.40
N THR A 279 8.63 3.70 -18.79
CA THR A 279 9.98 3.13 -18.91
C THR A 279 10.05 1.70 -18.37
N GLU A 280 9.57 1.46 -17.14
CA GLU A 280 9.62 0.13 -16.52
C GLU A 280 8.78 -0.90 -17.29
N VAL A 281 7.58 -0.51 -17.72
CA VAL A 281 6.75 -1.41 -18.54
C VAL A 281 7.46 -1.72 -19.87
N ASN A 282 8.09 -0.74 -20.53
CA ASN A 282 8.90 -0.98 -21.72
C ASN A 282 10.01 -2.01 -21.47
N ASP A 283 10.76 -1.85 -20.37
CA ASP A 283 11.90 -2.69 -20.04
C ASP A 283 11.50 -4.12 -19.65
N HIS A 284 10.29 -4.29 -19.12
CA HIS A 284 9.85 -5.54 -18.52
C HIS A 284 8.87 -6.35 -19.37
N ILE A 285 8.09 -5.71 -20.25
CA ILE A 285 7.05 -6.41 -21.04
C ILE A 285 7.64 -7.50 -21.95
N GLY A 286 8.85 -7.30 -22.46
CA GLY A 286 9.55 -8.27 -23.29
C GLY A 286 9.89 -9.58 -22.55
N LYS A 287 10.04 -9.53 -21.22
CA LYS A 287 10.34 -10.70 -20.39
C LYS A 287 9.12 -11.61 -20.18
N LEU A 288 7.92 -11.13 -20.52
CA LEU A 288 6.64 -11.84 -20.35
C LEU A 288 6.07 -12.40 -21.67
N LYS A 289 6.77 -12.18 -22.79
CA LYS A 289 6.44 -12.76 -24.11
C LYS A 289 6.95 -14.20 -24.19
#